data_AF-A0A931U531-F1
#
_entry.id   AF-A0A931U531-F1
#
_cell.length_a   1.000
_cell.length_b   1.000
_cell.length_c   1.000
_cell.angle_alpha   90.00
_cell.angle_beta   90.00
_cell.angle_gamma   90.00
#
_symmetry.space_group_name_H-M   'P 1'
#
loop_
_entity.id
_entity.type
_entity.pdbx_description
1 polymer ?
#
loop_
_entity_poly.entity_id
_entity_poly.type
_entity_poly.pdbx_seq_one_letter_code
_entity_poly.pdbx_strand_id
1 'polypeptide(L)'
;MSLLLGLVMGGATLLRALLLGTPDLGHVVAITAFLVVLWATTVAAVLPLLLRALRLDPAVVSTPLITTLVDGTGLVIYFEVARALLRLG
;
A
#
# COMPACT_ATOMS: atom_id res chain seq x y z
N MET A 1 -12.66 5.35 -6.40
CA MET A 1 -11.49 5.47 -7.30
C MET A 1 -10.32 4.61 -6.81
N SER A 2 -9.98 4.64 -5.52
CA SER A 2 -8.94 3.77 -4.92
C SER A 2 -9.18 2.28 -5.15
N LEU A 3 -10.42 1.80 -5.10
CA LEU A 3 -10.75 0.39 -5.39
C LEU A 3 -10.37 -0.03 -6.82
N LEU A 4 -10.64 0.82 -7.81
CA LEU A 4 -10.31 0.56 -9.21
C LEU A 4 -8.79 0.60 -9.42
N LEU A 5 -8.10 1.60 -8.86
CA LEU A 5 -6.64 1.68 -8.92
C LEU A 5 -5.98 0.47 -8.25
N GLY A 6 -6.51 0.04 -7.09
CA GLY A 6 -6.04 -1.15 -6.41
C GLY A 6 -6.22 -2.40 -7.26
N LEU A 7 -7.38 -2.57 -7.89
CA LEU A 7 -7.66 -3.71 -8.78
C LEU A 7 -6.73 -3.71 -10.00
N VAL A 8 -6.51 -2.55 -10.62
CA VAL A 8 -5.62 -2.39 -11.77
C VAL A 8 -4.18 -2.71 -11.38
N MET A 9 -3.69 -2.16 -10.26
CA MET A 9 -2.32 -2.40 -9.79
C MET A 9 -2.13 -3.86 -9.37
N GLY A 10 -3.06 -4.42 -8.60
CA GLY A 10 -3.03 -5.83 -8.20
C GLY A 10 -3.03 -6.76 -9.41
N GLY A 11 -3.93 -6.54 -10.37
CA GLY A 11 -3.98 -7.30 -11.62
C GLY A 11 -2.71 -7.18 -12.46
N ALA A 12 -2.14 -5.97 -12.59
CA ALA A 12 -0.89 -5.74 -13.32
C ALA A 12 0.29 -6.48 -12.67
N THR A 13 0.39 -6.46 -11.34
CA THR A 13 1.45 -7.18 -10.63
C THR A 13 1.28 -8.70 -10.70
N LEU A 14 0.05 -9.22 -10.68
CA LEU A 14 -0.23 -10.63 -10.86
C LEU A 14 0.15 -11.09 -12.26
N LEU A 15 -0.26 -10.35 -13.30
CA LEU A 15 0.13 -10.62 -14.69
C LEU A 15 1.65 -10.65 -14.83
N ARG A 16 2.34 -9.65 -14.26
CA ARG A 16 3.80 -9.60 -14.28
C ARG A 16 4.45 -10.80 -13.58
N ALA A 17 3.90 -11.26 -12.46
CA ALA A 17 4.42 -12.42 -11.74
C ALA A 17 4.21 -13.74 -12.52
N LEU A 18 3.09 -13.88 -13.24
CA LEU A 18 2.84 -15.00 -14.13
C LEU A 18 3.87 -15.03 -15.28
N LEU A 19 4.20 -13.87 -15.87
CA LEU A 19 5.23 -13.76 -16.90
C LEU A 19 6.63 -14.11 -16.39
N LEU A 20 6.92 -13.85 -15.11
CA LEU A 20 8.19 -14.15 -14.47
C LEU A 20 8.27 -15.59 -13.90
N GLY A 21 7.22 -16.40 -14.04
CA GLY A 21 7.20 -17.78 -13.55
C GLY A 21 7.23 -17.91 -12.02
N THR A 22 6.81 -16.87 -11.28
CA THR A 22 6.81 -16.84 -9.80
C THR A 22 5.39 -16.65 -9.24
N PRO A 23 4.46 -17.59 -9.51
CA PRO A 23 3.05 -17.43 -9.12
C PRO A 23 2.84 -17.36 -7.60
N ASP A 24 3.68 -18.04 -6.81
CA ASP A 24 3.57 -18.05 -5.34
C ASP A 24 3.78 -16.66 -4.75
N LEU A 25 4.80 -15.93 -5.24
CA LEU A 25 5.05 -14.53 -4.90
C LEU A 25 4.04 -13.58 -5.56
N GLY A 26 3.53 -13.94 -6.74
CA GLY A 26 2.59 -13.13 -7.50
C GLY A 26 1.31 -12.78 -6.73
N HIS A 27 0.73 -13.77 -6.03
CA HIS A 27 -0.48 -13.54 -5.23
C HIS A 27 -0.20 -12.61 -4.04
N VAL A 28 0.95 -12.77 -3.37
CA VAL A 28 1.37 -11.91 -2.27
C VAL A 28 1.50 -10.46 -2.74
N VAL A 29 2.21 -10.23 -3.85
CA VAL A 29 2.43 -8.87 -4.38
C VAL A 29 1.12 -8.25 -4.86
N ALA A 30 0.25 -9.01 -5.53
CA ALA A 30 -1.02 -8.51 -6.03
C ALA A 30 -1.98 -8.05 -4.93
N ILE A 31 -2.11 -8.87 -3.88
CA ILE A 31 -2.95 -8.53 -2.71
C ILE A 31 -2.32 -7.36 -1.95
N THR A 32 -1.00 -7.38 -1.75
CA THR A 32 -0.28 -6.26 -1.10
C THR A 32 -0.51 -4.95 -1.86
N ALA A 33 -0.34 -4.93 -3.17
CA ALA A 33 -0.51 -3.73 -3.99
C ALA A 33 -1.94 -3.17 -3.86
N PHE A 34 -2.95 -4.04 -3.89
CA PHE A 34 -4.33 -3.63 -3.67
C PHE A 34 -4.52 -2.96 -2.29
N LEU A 35 -4.05 -3.61 -1.21
CA LEU A 35 -4.19 -3.11 0.15
C LEU A 35 -3.41 -1.81 0.39
N VAL A 36 -2.20 -1.71 -0.14
CA VAL A 36 -1.37 -0.49 -0.05
C VAL A 36 -2.02 0.68 -0.77
N VAL A 37 -2.65 0.47 -1.94
CA VAL A 37 -3.37 1.55 -2.63
C VAL A 37 -4.55 2.05 -1.79
N LEU A 38 -5.34 1.15 -1.20
CA LEU A 38 -6.43 1.54 -0.30
C LEU A 38 -5.88 2.33 0.89
N TRP A 39 -4.87 1.79 1.57
CA TRP A 39 -4.23 2.42 2.72
C TRP A 39 -3.64 3.79 2.41
N ALA A 40 -2.90 3.92 1.31
CA ALA A 40 -2.30 5.19 0.89
C ALA A 40 -3.36 6.26 0.68
N THR A 41 -4.50 5.92 0.08
CA THR A 41 -5.60 6.89 -0.07
C THR A 41 -6.22 7.29 1.26
N THR A 42 -6.32 6.37 2.22
CA THR A 42 -6.77 6.70 3.58
C THR A 42 -5.80 7.63 4.29
N VAL A 43 -4.49 7.34 4.26
CA VAL A 43 -3.46 8.18 4.88
C VAL A 43 -3.45 9.57 4.25
N ALA A 44 -3.50 9.65 2.91
CA ALA A 44 -3.52 10.93 2.20
C ALA A 44 -4.74 11.79 2.55
N ALA A 45 -5.90 11.18 2.84
CA ALA A 45 -7.10 11.90 3.25
C ALA A 45 -7.08 12.30 4.73
N VAL A 46 -6.59 11.43 5.62
CA VAL A 46 -6.64 11.62 7.07
C VAL A 46 -5.50 12.48 7.60
N LEU A 47 -4.28 12.29 7.10
CA LEU A 47 -3.09 12.95 7.65
C LEU A 47 -3.18 14.49 7.61
N PRO A 48 -3.63 15.13 6.51
CA PRO A 48 -3.77 16.59 6.49
C PRO A 48 -4.78 17.12 7.51
N LEU A 49 -5.86 16.35 7.76
CA LEU A 49 -6.87 16.69 8.75
C LEU A 49 -6.31 16.60 10.18
N LEU A 50 -5.53 15.55 10.45
CA LEU A 50 -4.86 15.34 11.73
C LEU A 50 -3.82 16.44 11.99
N LEU A 51 -3.00 16.78 11.00
CA LEU A 51 -2.01 17.86 11.11
C LEU A 51 -2.68 19.20 11.40
N ARG A 52 -3.78 19.51 10.71
CA ARG A 52 -4.56 20.73 10.96
C ARG A 52 -5.15 20.75 12.36
N ALA A 53 -5.65 19.61 12.86
CA ALA A 53 -6.15 19.48 14.24
C ALA A 53 -5.04 19.72 15.28
N LEU A 54 -3.80 19.33 14.97
CA LEU A 54 -2.60 19.59 15.78
C LEU A 54 -2.01 20.99 15.57
N ARG A 55 -2.66 21.87 14.80
CA ARG A 55 -2.18 23.22 14.44
C ARG A 55 -0.85 23.22 13.66
N LEU A 56 -0.54 22.14 12.96
CA LEU A 56 0.59 22.03 12.03
C LEU A 56 0.13 22.36 10.62
N ASP A 57 0.97 23.05 9.84
CA ASP A 57 0.66 23.38 8.44
C ASP A 57 0.86 22.15 7.53
N PRO A 58 -0.22 21.58 6.96
CA PRO A 58 -0.10 20.42 6.09
C PRO A 58 0.67 20.73 4.80
N ALA A 59 0.69 21.98 4.34
CA ALA A 59 1.33 22.35 3.07
C ALA A 59 2.86 22.15 3.12
N VAL A 60 3.45 22.22 4.30
CA VAL A 60 4.90 22.12 4.50
C VAL A 60 5.37 20.68 4.67
N VAL A 61 4.58 19.83 5.33
CA VAL A 61 5.04 18.52 5.82
C VAL A 61 4.24 17.31 5.31
N SER A 62 3.03 17.49 4.79
CA SER A 62 2.17 16.34 4.46
C SER A 62 2.75 15.43 3.38
N THR A 63 3.32 15.98 2.30
CA THR A 63 3.86 15.17 1.19
C THR A 63 4.96 14.20 1.64
N PRO A 64 6.08 14.63 2.26
CA PRO A 64 7.11 13.69 2.72
C PRO A 64 6.62 12.78 3.87
N LEU A 65 5.68 13.24 4.68
CA LEU A 65 5.13 12.42 5.78
C LEU A 65 4.20 11.33 5.27
N ILE A 66 3.39 11.60 4.24
CA ILE A 66 2.54 10.60 3.58
C ILE A 66 3.41 9.51 2.96
N THR A 67 4.43 9.88 2.18
CA THR A 67 5.28 8.87 1.49
C THR A 67 6.01 7.98 2.50
N THR A 68 6.60 8.57 3.54
CA THR A 68 7.31 7.78 4.58
C THR A 68 6.38 6.86 5.37
N LEU A 69 5.19 7.34 5.75
CA LEU A 69 4.20 6.51 6.42
C LEU A 69 3.74 5.37 5.53
N VAL A 70 3.37 5.67 4.28
CA VAL A 70 2.89 4.66 3.31
C VAL A 70 3.99 3.64 2.99
N ASP A 71 5.25 4.05 2.87
CA ASP A 71 6.37 3.13 2.62
C ASP A 71 6.62 2.21 3.83
N GLY A 72 6.72 2.77 5.04
CA GLY A 72 6.96 1.98 6.24
C GLY A 72 5.82 1.01 6.55
N THR A 73 4.59 1.49 6.50
CA THR A 73 3.39 0.64 6.71
C THR A 73 3.12 -0.30 5.54
N GLY A 74 3.50 0.08 4.31
CA GLY A 74 3.39 -0.76 3.13
C GLY A 74 4.27 -2.01 3.22
N LEU A 75 5.47 -1.89 3.77
CA LEU A 75 6.32 -3.05 4.08
C LEU A 75 5.69 -3.95 5.15
N VAL A 76 5.08 -3.37 6.19
CA VAL A 76 4.36 -4.16 7.20
C VAL A 76 3.21 -4.94 6.56
N ILE A 77 2.40 -4.28 5.72
CA ILE A 77 1.31 -4.94 4.97
C ILE A 77 1.87 -6.07 4.10
N TYR A 78 2.96 -5.82 3.37
CA TYR A 78 3.60 -6.85 2.54
C TYR A 78 4.01 -8.08 3.35
N PHE A 79 4.74 -7.89 4.44
CA PHE A 79 5.24 -9.00 5.25
C PHE A 79 4.12 -9.76 5.96
N GLU A 80 3.06 -9.08 6.41
CA GLU A 80 1.90 -9.74 6.99
C GLU A 80 1.12 -10.57 5.95
N VAL A 81 0.93 -10.04 4.74
CA VAL A 81 0.33 -10.79 3.63
C VAL A 81 1.21 -12.00 3.26
N ALA A 82 2.54 -11.80 3.18
CA ALA A 82 3.48 -12.87 2.89
C ALA A 82 3.44 -13.97 3.97
N ARG A 83 3.42 -13.61 5.25
CA ARG A 83 3.27 -14.56 6.37
C ARG A 83 1.96 -15.34 6.27
N ALA A 84 0.85 -14.66 6.00
CA ALA A 84 -0.46 -15.27 5.90
C ALA A 84 -0.58 -16.25 4.72
N LEU A 85 -0.04 -15.89 3.54
CA LEU A 85 -0.18 -16.69 2.32
C LEU A 85 0.90 -17.76 2.16
N LEU A 86 2.16 -17.43 2.45
CA LEU A 86 3.29 -18.34 2.29
C LEU A 86 3.53 -19.18 3.55
N ARG A 87 2.72 -19.02 4.61
CA ARG A 87 2.86 -19.69 5.91
C ARG A 87 4.27 -19.57 6.47
N LEU A 88 4.88 -18.40 6.28
CA LEU A 88 6.15 -18.06 6.91
C LEU A 88 5.86 -17.83 8.40
N GLY A 89 6.05 -18.87 9.21
CA GLY A 89 5.92 -18.87 10.66
C GLY A 89 7.27 -19.03 11.30
#